data_AF-A0A7S2BCY6-F1
#
_entry.id   AF-A0A7S2BCY6-F1
#
_cell.length_a   1.000
_cell.length_b   1.000
_cell.length_c   1.000
_cell.angle_alpha   90.00
_cell.angle_beta   90.00
_cell.angle_gamma   90.00
#
_symmetry.space_group_name_H-M   'P 1'
#
loop_
_entity.id
_entity.type
_entity.pdbx_description
1 polymer ?
#
loop_
_entity_poly.entity_id
_entity_poly.type
_entity_poly.pdbx_seq_one_letter_code
_entity_poly.pdbx_strand_id
1 'polypeptide(L)'
;REPLDCHLWNAKLGRLLPQMSYAELQAPSANGPLRAGSYLKRYGLAIVRNVPAELGMVAHVGSILGHVRETNYGSVFDVIDLGSSGNNLAQTNCRIYSHTDNPYRDPFPGVQLLHCLANATEGGATTFTDGF
;
A
#
# COMPACT_ATOMS: atom_id res chain seq x y z
N ARG A 1 -24.68 -6.23 12.38
CA ARG A 1 -23.29 -6.12 11.91
C ARG A 1 -22.53 -7.23 12.60
N GLU A 2 -21.96 -8.19 11.87
CA GLU A 2 -21.02 -9.12 12.49
C GLU A 2 -19.85 -8.34 13.10
N PRO A 3 -19.26 -8.79 14.22
CA PRO A 3 -18.04 -8.18 14.72
C PRO A 3 -17.00 -8.19 13.60
N LEU A 4 -16.40 -7.04 13.33
CA LEU A 4 -15.24 -6.99 12.45
C LEU A 4 -14.18 -7.87 13.12
N ASP A 5 -13.78 -8.97 12.47
CA ASP A 5 -12.59 -9.75 12.82
C ASP A 5 -11.36 -8.88 12.54
N CYS A 6 -11.18 -7.86 13.39
CA CYS A 6 -10.08 -6.91 13.36
C CYS A 6 -9.10 -7.30 14.47
N HIS A 7 -7.84 -7.43 14.08
CA HIS A 7 -6.75 -7.77 14.98
C HIS A 7 -5.89 -6.53 15.20
N LEU A 8 -6.08 -5.87 16.34
CA LEU A 8 -5.23 -4.75 16.74
C LEU A 8 -3.80 -5.20 16.95
N TRP A 9 -2.84 -4.39 16.52
CA TRP A 9 -1.43 -4.75 16.57
C TRP A 9 -0.50 -3.61 16.96
N ASN A 10 0.72 -3.97 17.33
CA ASN A 10 1.79 -3.02 17.65
C ASN A 10 3.12 -3.55 17.10
N ALA A 11 4.26 -2.98 17.52
CA ALA A 11 5.59 -3.38 17.07
C ALA A 11 5.90 -4.90 17.21
N LYS A 12 5.16 -5.63 18.07
CA LYS A 12 5.31 -7.09 18.21
C LYS A 12 4.78 -7.87 17.00
N LEU A 13 4.00 -7.27 16.11
CA LEU A 13 3.52 -7.92 14.90
C LEU A 13 4.70 -8.39 14.04
N GLY A 14 5.78 -7.60 13.93
CA GLY A 14 7.06 -8.02 13.39
C GLY A 14 6.98 -8.91 12.14
N ARG A 15 7.41 -10.18 12.26
CA ARG A 15 7.41 -11.18 11.17
C ARG A 15 6.04 -11.76 10.83
N LEU A 16 5.02 -11.48 11.63
CA LEU A 16 3.64 -11.91 11.42
C LEU A 16 2.86 -10.96 10.50
N LEU A 17 3.53 -9.97 9.90
CA LEU A 17 2.93 -9.13 8.89
C LEU A 17 2.29 -9.99 7.79
N PRO A 18 1.00 -9.77 7.48
CA PRO A 18 0.31 -10.54 6.46
C PRO A 18 0.98 -10.32 5.10
N GLN A 19 1.43 -11.41 4.49
CA GLN A 19 2.18 -11.38 3.25
C GLN A 19 1.79 -12.51 2.30
N MET A 20 1.94 -12.28 1.01
CA MET A 20 1.77 -13.26 -0.05
C MET A 20 2.65 -12.93 -1.25
N SER A 21 2.89 -13.88 -2.14
CA SER A 21 3.56 -13.62 -3.42
C SER A 21 2.60 -13.06 -4.48
N TYR A 22 3.15 -12.39 -5.49
CA TYR A 22 2.40 -11.93 -6.65
C TYR A 22 1.73 -13.09 -7.41
N ALA A 23 2.42 -14.22 -7.55
CA ALA A 23 1.84 -15.42 -8.16
C ALA A 23 0.62 -15.93 -7.38
N GLU A 24 0.68 -15.95 -6.04
CA GLU A 24 -0.46 -16.31 -5.22
C GLU A 24 -1.61 -15.31 -5.30
N LEU A 25 -1.31 -14.02 -5.47
CA LEU A 25 -2.33 -12.99 -5.64
C LEU A 25 -3.10 -13.21 -6.94
N GLN A 26 -2.39 -13.58 -8.01
CA GLN A 26 -2.98 -13.84 -9.32
C GLN A 26 -3.71 -15.19 -9.40
N ALA A 27 -3.38 -16.16 -8.55
CA ALA A 27 -3.88 -17.52 -8.63
C ALA A 27 -5.41 -17.63 -8.36
N PRO A 28 -6.25 -17.89 -9.37
CA PRO A 28 -7.70 -17.98 -9.19
C PRO A 28 -8.10 -19.19 -8.34
N SER A 29 -7.38 -20.30 -8.48
CA SER A 29 -7.60 -21.53 -7.71
C SER A 29 -7.34 -21.38 -6.20
N ALA A 30 -6.55 -20.39 -5.80
CA ALA A 30 -6.22 -20.11 -4.41
C ALA A 30 -7.03 -18.96 -3.80
N ASN A 31 -7.98 -18.37 -4.54
CA ASN A 31 -8.73 -17.18 -4.14
C ASN A 31 -7.81 -16.03 -3.69
N GLY A 32 -6.70 -15.83 -4.41
CA GLY A 32 -5.64 -14.85 -4.07
C GLY A 32 -6.17 -13.46 -3.67
N PRO A 33 -7.03 -12.83 -4.50
CA PRO A 33 -7.55 -11.49 -4.21
C PRO A 33 -8.44 -11.44 -2.96
N LEU A 34 -9.25 -12.47 -2.73
CA LEU A 34 -10.09 -12.58 -1.52
C LEU A 34 -9.22 -12.72 -0.26
N ARG A 35 -8.11 -13.45 -0.35
CA ARG A 35 -7.15 -13.60 0.74
C ARG A 35 -6.39 -12.30 1.03
N ALA A 36 -6.01 -11.54 0.00
CA ALA A 36 -5.46 -10.19 0.19
C ALA A 36 -6.49 -9.26 0.86
N GLY A 37 -7.75 -9.32 0.43
CA GLY A 37 -8.85 -8.57 1.04
C GLY A 37 -9.10 -8.95 2.50
N SER A 38 -8.98 -10.24 2.87
CA SER A 38 -9.13 -10.66 4.27
C SER A 38 -7.97 -10.18 5.15
N TYR A 39 -6.74 -10.13 4.62
CA TYR A 39 -5.61 -9.50 5.31
C TYR A 39 -5.85 -8.01 5.56
N LEU A 40 -6.29 -7.27 4.54
CA LEU A 40 -6.61 -5.85 4.68
C LEU A 40 -7.75 -5.62 5.69
N LYS A 41 -8.82 -6.44 5.64
CA LYS A 41 -9.94 -6.32 6.59
C LYS A 41 -9.52 -6.61 8.03
N ARG A 42 -8.63 -7.59 8.24
CA ARG A 42 -8.24 -8.04 9.58
C ARG A 42 -7.11 -7.22 10.20
N TYR A 43 -6.10 -6.85 9.43
CA TYR A 43 -4.89 -6.20 9.91
C TYR A 43 -4.72 -4.76 9.41
N GLY A 44 -5.55 -4.29 8.47
CA GLY A 44 -5.38 -2.98 7.83
C GLY A 44 -4.17 -2.90 6.88
N LEU A 45 -3.46 -4.00 6.66
CA LEU A 45 -2.21 -4.06 5.90
C LEU A 45 -2.05 -5.41 5.21
N ALA A 46 -1.36 -5.43 4.07
CA ALA A 46 -0.92 -6.65 3.39
C ALA A 46 0.34 -6.36 2.54
N ILE A 47 1.31 -7.28 2.52
CA ILE A 47 2.54 -7.17 1.73
C ILE A 47 2.49 -8.18 0.57
N VAL A 48 2.54 -7.68 -0.66
CA VAL A 48 2.68 -8.54 -1.85
C VAL A 48 4.14 -8.55 -2.29
N ARG A 49 4.77 -9.72 -2.28
CA ARG A 49 6.18 -9.92 -2.66
C ARG A 49 6.31 -10.39 -4.10
N ASN A 50 7.48 -10.14 -4.69
CA ASN A 50 7.83 -10.60 -6.04
C ASN A 50 6.91 -10.06 -7.13
N VAL A 51 6.37 -8.85 -6.94
CA VAL A 51 5.72 -8.10 -8.03
C VAL A 51 6.84 -7.63 -8.99
N PRO A 52 6.69 -7.81 -10.32
CA PRO A 52 7.63 -7.24 -11.29
C PRO A 52 7.88 -5.76 -11.06
N ALA A 53 9.15 -5.34 -11.01
CA ALA A 53 9.54 -3.94 -10.77
C ALA A 53 9.40 -3.08 -12.03
N GLU A 54 8.17 -2.98 -12.55
CA GLU A 54 7.83 -2.26 -13.77
C GLU A 54 6.82 -1.14 -13.48
N LEU A 55 6.89 -0.05 -14.26
CA LEU A 55 5.95 1.07 -14.15
C LEU A 55 4.51 0.57 -14.39
N GLY A 56 3.55 1.09 -13.61
CA GLY A 56 2.14 0.72 -13.72
C GLY A 56 1.74 -0.58 -13.03
N MET A 57 2.68 -1.39 -12.53
CA MET A 57 2.37 -2.64 -11.82
C MET A 57 1.53 -2.42 -10.56
N VAL A 58 1.63 -1.26 -9.91
CA VAL A 58 0.78 -0.90 -8.76
C VAL A 58 -0.70 -0.79 -9.17
N ALA A 59 -0.98 -0.21 -10.33
CA ALA A 59 -2.34 -0.11 -10.86
C ALA A 59 -2.86 -1.47 -11.33
N HIS A 60 -1.98 -2.31 -11.89
CA HIS A 60 -2.33 -3.69 -12.24
C HIS A 60 -2.67 -4.53 -11.00
N VAL A 61 -1.89 -4.44 -9.93
CA VAL A 61 -2.23 -5.08 -8.65
C VAL A 61 -3.55 -4.54 -8.10
N GLY A 62 -3.77 -3.22 -8.21
CA GLY A 62 -5.03 -2.59 -7.83
C GLY A 62 -6.23 -3.14 -8.63
N SER A 63 -6.07 -3.39 -9.93
CA SER A 63 -7.15 -3.93 -10.77
C SER A 63 -7.49 -5.40 -10.46
N ILE A 64 -6.53 -6.18 -9.95
CA ILE A 64 -6.77 -7.53 -9.43
C ILE A 64 -7.63 -7.49 -8.17
N LEU A 65 -7.42 -6.49 -7.30
CA LEU A 65 -8.12 -6.33 -6.02
C LEU A 65 -9.48 -5.64 -6.16
N GLY A 66 -9.66 -4.79 -7.18
CA GLY A 66 -10.88 -4.02 -7.38
C GLY A 66 -10.70 -2.88 -8.38
N HIS A 67 -11.32 -1.73 -8.11
CA HIS A 67 -11.22 -0.54 -8.97
C HIS A 67 -10.18 0.45 -8.42
N VAL A 68 -9.26 0.89 -9.28
CA VAL A 68 -8.29 1.94 -8.95
C VAL A 68 -8.95 3.31 -9.07
N ARG A 69 -8.94 4.09 -7.99
CA ARG A 69 -9.51 5.44 -7.98
C ARG A 69 -8.58 6.43 -8.67
N GLU A 70 -9.06 7.08 -9.72
CA GLU A 70 -8.36 8.21 -10.32
C GLU A 70 -8.48 9.48 -9.46
N THR A 71 -7.38 10.24 -9.39
CA THR A 71 -7.34 11.54 -8.70
C THR A 71 -6.70 12.60 -9.60
N ASN A 72 -6.57 13.84 -9.13
CA ASN A 72 -5.80 14.86 -9.85
C ASN A 72 -4.30 14.53 -9.99
N TYR A 73 -3.80 13.51 -9.27
CA TYR A 73 -2.45 12.97 -9.46
C TYR A 73 -2.37 11.90 -10.56
N GLY A 74 -3.50 11.54 -11.17
CA GLY A 74 -3.64 10.39 -12.07
C GLY A 74 -4.11 9.14 -11.36
N SER A 75 -4.02 8.00 -12.05
CA SER A 75 -4.27 6.65 -11.54
C SER A 75 -3.07 6.06 -10.79
N VAL A 76 -1.87 6.60 -11.07
CA VAL A 76 -0.60 6.27 -10.41
C VAL A 76 0.13 7.58 -10.15
N PHE A 77 0.82 7.65 -9.01
CA PHE A 77 1.65 8.79 -8.61
C PHE A 77 3.04 8.28 -8.22
N ASP A 78 4.08 8.82 -8.86
CA ASP A 78 5.47 8.43 -8.60
C ASP A 78 6.03 9.15 -7.37
N VAL A 79 6.49 8.35 -6.41
CA VAL A 79 7.11 8.80 -5.16
C VAL A 79 8.62 8.77 -5.34
N ILE A 80 9.16 9.82 -5.95
CA ILE A 80 10.59 10.01 -6.24
C ILE A 80 11.00 11.44 -5.88
N ASP A 81 12.24 11.64 -5.46
CA ASP A 81 12.78 12.97 -5.21
C ASP A 81 12.89 13.75 -6.53
N LEU A 82 12.12 14.83 -6.64
CA LEU A 82 12.12 15.73 -7.80
C LEU A 82 12.85 17.05 -7.51
N GLY A 83 13.42 17.23 -6.32
CA GLY A 83 14.05 18.47 -5.90
C GLY A 83 13.07 19.66 -6.01
N SER A 84 13.51 20.76 -6.63
CA SER A 84 12.72 22.00 -6.71
C SER A 84 11.49 21.92 -7.62
N SER A 85 11.31 20.84 -8.39
CA SER A 85 10.12 20.64 -9.22
C SER A 85 9.03 19.80 -8.52
N GLY A 86 9.32 19.24 -7.35
CA GLY A 86 8.34 18.52 -6.53
C GLY A 86 7.31 19.47 -5.91
N ASN A 87 6.04 19.05 -5.91
CA ASN A 87 4.94 19.82 -5.32
C ASN A 87 4.32 19.13 -4.09
N ASN A 88 4.87 17.99 -3.68
CA ASN A 88 4.43 17.18 -2.57
C ASN A 88 5.64 16.76 -1.72
N LEU A 89 5.48 16.69 -0.39
CA LEU A 89 6.53 16.20 0.51
C LEU A 89 6.98 14.77 0.16
N ALA A 90 6.08 13.95 -0.40
CA ALA A 90 6.37 12.63 -0.95
C ALA A 90 7.39 12.64 -2.10
N GLN A 91 7.63 13.80 -2.74
CA GLN A 91 8.60 13.97 -3.82
C GLN A 91 9.90 14.64 -3.35
N THR A 92 10.24 14.45 -2.08
CA THR A 92 11.48 14.94 -1.47
C THR A 92 12.16 13.78 -0.73
N ASN A 93 13.43 13.96 -0.36
CA ASN A 93 14.15 13.01 0.50
C ASN A 93 13.92 13.23 2.02
N CYS A 94 13.01 14.15 2.39
CA CYS A 94 12.69 14.43 3.78
C CYS A 94 11.93 13.28 4.44
N ARG A 95 12.16 13.09 5.75
CA ARG A 95 11.41 12.11 6.55
C ARG A 95 9.92 12.46 6.57
N ILE A 96 9.09 11.45 6.30
CA ILE A 96 7.63 11.53 6.45
C ILE A 96 7.21 10.74 7.69
N TYR A 97 6.52 11.40 8.62
CA TYR A 97 5.98 10.77 9.83
C TYR A 97 4.74 9.92 9.48
N SER A 98 4.30 9.05 10.40
CA SER A 98 3.05 8.32 10.22
C SER A 98 1.89 9.28 9.97
N HIS A 99 1.13 9.03 8.91
CA HIS A 99 0.01 9.85 8.46
C HIS A 99 -0.99 8.99 7.69
N THR A 100 -2.18 9.54 7.46
CA THR A 100 -3.12 9.02 6.48
C THR A 100 -3.10 9.90 5.23
N ASP A 101 -3.27 9.28 4.07
CA ASP A 101 -3.20 9.99 2.80
C ASP A 101 -4.50 10.69 2.45
N ASN A 102 -4.35 11.91 1.92
CA ASN A 102 -5.45 12.70 1.36
C ASN A 102 -6.62 12.91 2.35
N PRO A 103 -6.38 13.30 3.62
CA PRO A 103 -7.44 13.50 4.61
C PRO A 103 -8.39 14.67 4.26
N TYR A 104 -8.00 15.50 3.29
CA TYR A 104 -8.79 16.61 2.75
C TYR A 104 -9.85 16.18 1.72
N ARG A 105 -9.99 14.88 1.39
CA ARG A 105 -11.02 14.37 0.47
C ARG A 105 -12.22 13.80 1.23
N ASP A 106 -13.41 13.93 0.63
CA ASP A 106 -14.62 13.25 1.05
C ASP A 106 -15.33 12.59 -0.16
N PRO A 107 -15.47 11.26 -0.22
CA PRO A 107 -14.88 10.28 0.71
C PRO A 107 -13.37 10.20 0.53
N PHE A 108 -12.65 10.01 1.65
CA PHE A 108 -11.20 9.76 1.65
C PHE A 108 -10.85 8.38 1.04
N PRO A 109 -9.62 8.18 0.54
CA PRO A 109 -9.21 6.88 0.02
C PRO A 109 -9.24 5.78 1.10
N GLY A 110 -9.93 4.67 0.81
CA GLY A 110 -10.07 3.58 1.78
C GLY A 110 -8.86 2.63 1.86
N VAL A 111 -8.14 2.44 0.74
CA VAL A 111 -6.95 1.58 0.65
C VAL A 111 -5.92 2.29 -0.21
N GLN A 112 -4.65 2.27 0.22
CA GLN A 112 -3.50 2.79 -0.52
C GLN A 112 -2.59 1.64 -0.94
N LEU A 113 -2.08 1.71 -2.17
CA LEU A 113 -1.12 0.76 -2.73
C LEU A 113 0.20 1.50 -2.98
N LEU A 114 1.32 0.95 -2.50
CA LEU A 114 2.67 1.44 -2.76
C LEU A 114 3.50 0.29 -3.34
N HIS A 115 4.23 0.56 -4.42
CA HIS A 115 5.05 -0.44 -5.10
C HIS A 115 6.49 0.08 -5.24
N CYS A 116 7.43 -0.63 -4.62
CA CYS A 116 8.84 -0.29 -4.67
C CYS A 116 9.46 -0.79 -5.99
N LEU A 117 9.80 0.12 -6.88
CA LEU A 117 10.50 -0.20 -8.14
C LEU A 117 12.02 -0.26 -7.98
N ALA A 118 12.56 0.68 -7.20
CA ALA A 118 13.98 0.75 -6.89
C ALA A 118 14.15 1.29 -5.46
N ASN A 119 15.14 0.77 -4.75
CA ASN A 119 15.61 1.36 -3.50
C ASN A 119 17.12 1.60 -3.62
N ALA A 120 17.52 2.87 -3.72
CA ALA A 120 18.91 3.28 -3.89
C ALA A 120 19.39 4.20 -2.74
N THR A 121 18.75 4.11 -1.57
CA THR A 121 19.02 5.03 -0.45
C THR A 121 19.54 4.30 0.78
N GLU A 122 20.42 4.96 1.53
CA GLU A 122 20.68 4.60 2.93
C GLU A 122 19.56 5.19 3.79
N GLY A 123 18.65 4.33 4.25
CA GLY A 123 17.42 4.75 4.95
C GLY A 123 16.16 4.36 4.19
N GLY A 124 15.16 5.25 4.18
CA GLY A 124 13.91 5.04 3.44
C GLY A 124 13.02 3.91 3.96
N ALA A 125 13.23 3.46 5.21
CA ALA A 125 12.47 2.36 5.79
C ALA A 125 10.99 2.72 5.91
N THR A 126 10.13 1.84 5.39
CA THR A 126 8.69 1.94 5.60
C THR A 126 8.34 1.59 7.03
N THR A 127 7.52 2.43 7.67
CA THR A 127 6.96 2.19 9.00
C THR A 127 5.45 2.16 8.94
N PHE A 128 4.83 1.26 9.70
CA PHE A 128 3.36 1.18 9.83
C PHE A 128 2.98 1.34 11.29
N THR A 129 1.82 1.95 11.53
CA THR A 129 1.23 2.16 12.87
C THR A 129 -0.24 1.80 12.82
N ASP A 130 -0.70 0.98 13.75
CA ASP A 130 -2.13 0.76 13.96
C ASP A 130 -2.72 1.98 14.69
N GLY A 131 -3.74 2.60 14.11
CA GLY A 131 -4.32 3.87 14.58
C GLY A 131 -5.62 3.74 15.35
N PHE A 132 -6.20 2.53 15.44
CA PHE A 132 -7.43 2.24 16.20
C PHE A 132 -7.13 1.97 17.68
#